data_AF-U9VJ42-F1
#
_entry.id   AF-U9VJ42-F1
#
_cell.length_a   1.000
_cell.length_b   1.000
_cell.length_c   1.000
_cell.angle_alpha   90.00
_cell.angle_beta   90.00
_cell.angle_gamma   90.00
#
_symmetry.space_group_name_H-M   'P 1'
#
loop_
_entity.id
_entity.type
_entity.pdbx_description
1 polymer ?
#
loop_
_entity_poly.entity_id
_entity_poly.type
_entity_poly.pdbx_seq_one_letter_code
_entity_poly.pdbx_strand_id
1 'polypeptide(L)'
;MAQNTETTRYLCGAAQLDQGFANRVIDETLDVNYKAINLPSGIDINTVLKHCLNSRKRKNRRDLIITGIVFSILISGYRLLIPGLIAIYIVTFFEAWATRYKIIANSLLRKNFNPNIPILDGDSNAQKRLGAIQYRNSSNVIVYSGYSPFVGAGFEIGGWSFALNIGKGKNDLAGVTENPQDFNIKEIHEHIGKNIKDLRVKNLTIKDELYINGQEIRDDKRFLPDHLSSPISQVDQKTLDKFIERPTEEIRHYQVFRIFSWKGDIVLSIFLRFIKVGNNLFSEASYAVLPPLKKKYRAIDEIQQNPTLRKISELGGELCITSLYLCFKAPISSIGRLINLYTKNRDRRRLKTFVKNTPTFDYGATTNIREIASSDKYRQYFQQLDKDMYIKLVERNILDSIISFLDSKGIDTSDLKDRQTTILNNGVMISGGALNAKNVAVGTEAKASSGFSLPNLTQPQSQPKT
;
A
#
# COMPACT_ATOMS: atom_id res chain seq x y z
N MET A 1 -14.97 -7.42 10.13
CA MET A 1 -15.37 -6.20 9.38
C MET A 1 -14.69 -6.02 8.00
N ALA A 2 -13.58 -6.70 7.66
CA ALA A 2 -12.86 -6.45 6.39
C ALA A 2 -13.38 -7.18 5.13
N GLN A 3 -14.20 -8.23 5.27
CA GLN A 3 -14.59 -9.12 4.16
C GLN A 3 -15.45 -8.45 3.07
N ASN A 4 -16.08 -7.30 3.33
CA ASN A 4 -17.00 -6.62 2.41
C ASN A 4 -16.63 -5.15 2.14
N THR A 5 -15.34 -4.78 2.14
CA THR A 5 -14.96 -3.41 1.77
C THR A 5 -15.06 -3.19 0.25
N GLU A 6 -15.57 -2.03 -0.20
CA GLU A 6 -15.62 -1.69 -1.63
C GLU A 6 -14.21 -1.75 -2.27
N THR A 7 -13.17 -1.42 -1.49
CA THR A 7 -11.77 -1.54 -1.88
C THR A 7 -11.38 -2.98 -2.22
N THR A 8 -11.74 -3.96 -1.37
CA THR A 8 -11.48 -5.39 -1.64
C THR A 8 -12.13 -5.80 -2.97
N ARG A 9 -13.39 -5.40 -3.19
CA ARG A 9 -14.11 -5.67 -4.45
C ARG A 9 -13.41 -5.08 -5.67
N TYR A 10 -12.96 -3.82 -5.60
CA TYR A 10 -12.21 -3.19 -6.70
C TYR A 10 -10.87 -3.87 -6.96
N LEU A 11 -10.14 -4.31 -5.92
CA LEU A 11 -8.89 -5.06 -6.08
C LEU A 11 -9.12 -6.45 -6.68
N CYS A 12 -10.23 -7.11 -6.32
CA CYS A 12 -10.65 -8.35 -6.97
C CYS A 12 -10.96 -8.12 -8.46
N GLY A 13 -11.61 -7.00 -8.78
CA GLY A 13 -11.80 -6.53 -10.16
C GLY A 13 -10.48 -6.25 -10.88
N ALA A 14 -9.54 -5.57 -10.22
CA ALA A 14 -8.21 -5.30 -10.72
C ALA A 14 -7.49 -6.61 -11.09
N ALA A 15 -7.60 -7.64 -10.25
CA ALA A 15 -7.04 -8.96 -10.53
C ALA A 15 -7.61 -9.61 -11.80
N GLN A 16 -8.88 -9.33 -12.14
CA GLN A 16 -9.49 -9.81 -13.38
C GLN A 16 -9.09 -8.96 -14.60
N LEU A 17 -9.07 -7.65 -14.46
CA LEU A 17 -8.84 -6.70 -15.56
C LEU A 17 -7.35 -6.56 -15.93
N ASP A 18 -6.46 -6.60 -14.95
CA ASP A 18 -5.02 -6.34 -15.12
C ASP A 18 -4.21 -7.56 -14.70
N GLN A 19 -3.65 -8.27 -15.69
CA GLN A 19 -2.81 -9.44 -15.45
C GLN A 19 -1.46 -9.07 -14.81
N GLY A 20 -0.93 -7.88 -15.09
CA GLY A 20 0.31 -7.39 -14.48
C GLY A 20 0.12 -7.16 -12.98
N PHE A 21 -0.99 -6.54 -12.60
CA PHE A 21 -1.38 -6.41 -11.19
C PHE A 21 -1.54 -7.78 -10.52
N ALA A 22 -2.30 -8.70 -11.12
CA ALA A 22 -2.53 -10.02 -10.55
C ALA A 22 -1.21 -10.81 -10.33
N ASN A 23 -0.31 -10.78 -11.32
CA ASN A 23 1.00 -11.42 -11.20
C ASN A 23 1.84 -10.75 -10.10
N ARG A 24 1.90 -9.42 -10.08
CA ARG A 24 2.67 -8.68 -9.08
C ARG A 24 2.18 -8.97 -7.65
N VAL A 25 0.87 -9.04 -7.44
CA VAL A 25 0.30 -9.41 -6.14
C VAL A 25 0.69 -10.83 -5.73
N ILE A 26 0.64 -11.80 -6.64
CA ILE A 26 1.09 -13.18 -6.36
C ILE A 26 2.59 -13.19 -6.04
N ASP A 27 3.39 -12.46 -6.81
CA ASP A 27 4.84 -12.44 -6.69
C ASP A 27 5.27 -11.79 -5.35
N GLU A 28 4.61 -10.70 -4.94
CA GLU A 28 4.86 -9.96 -3.69
C GLU A 28 4.21 -10.57 -2.43
N THR A 29 3.44 -11.66 -2.55
CA THR A 29 2.83 -12.32 -1.37
C THR A 29 3.17 -13.79 -1.25
N LEU A 30 3.04 -14.53 -2.34
CA LEU A 30 3.19 -15.98 -2.33
C LEU A 30 4.59 -16.40 -2.75
N ASP A 31 5.26 -15.65 -3.63
CA ASP A 31 6.60 -15.99 -4.12
C ASP A 31 7.74 -15.21 -3.44
N VAL A 32 7.41 -14.35 -2.46
CA VAL A 32 8.40 -13.70 -1.60
C VAL A 32 9.09 -14.76 -0.75
N ASN A 33 10.38 -14.94 -1.00
CA ASN A 33 11.23 -15.73 -0.13
C ASN A 33 12.04 -14.76 0.73
N TYR A 34 12.06 -15.01 2.03
CA TYR A 34 12.88 -14.30 3.03
C TYR A 34 12.45 -12.86 3.34
N LYS A 35 11.75 -12.12 2.49
CA LYS A 35 11.27 -10.77 2.84
C LYS A 35 9.97 -10.78 3.65
N ALA A 36 9.72 -9.67 4.34
CA ALA A 36 8.50 -9.39 5.06
C ALA A 36 7.31 -9.19 4.11
N ILE A 37 6.12 -9.44 4.63
CA ILE A 37 4.85 -9.23 3.92
C ILE A 37 4.05 -8.24 4.76
N ASN A 38 3.96 -6.99 4.29
CA ASN A 38 3.16 -5.97 4.94
C ASN A 38 1.71 -6.06 4.46
N LEU A 39 0.82 -6.50 5.34
CA LEU A 39 -0.57 -6.74 5.01
C LEU A 39 -1.36 -5.43 4.99
N PRO A 40 -2.17 -5.17 3.94
CA PRO A 40 -2.97 -3.96 3.86
C PRO A 40 -4.05 -3.93 4.93
N SER A 41 -4.15 -2.79 5.62
CA SER A 41 -5.26 -2.54 6.53
C SER A 41 -6.56 -2.29 5.74
N GLY A 42 -7.67 -2.84 6.22
CA GLY A 42 -9.01 -2.63 5.64
C GLY A 42 -9.31 -3.38 4.33
N ILE A 43 -8.50 -4.38 3.97
CA ILE A 43 -8.72 -5.25 2.79
C ILE A 43 -8.69 -6.72 3.19
N ASP A 44 -9.56 -7.53 2.59
CA ASP A 44 -9.41 -8.99 2.64
C ASP A 44 -8.42 -9.44 1.55
N ILE A 45 -7.16 -9.60 1.95
CA ILE A 45 -6.11 -10.01 1.02
C ILE A 45 -6.31 -11.42 0.47
N ASN A 46 -6.92 -12.32 1.25
CA ASN A 46 -7.10 -13.71 0.83
C ASN A 46 -8.10 -13.77 -0.32
N THR A 47 -9.18 -13.00 -0.24
CA THR A 47 -10.13 -12.87 -1.34
C THR A 47 -9.46 -12.32 -2.60
N VAL A 48 -8.66 -11.25 -2.48
CA VAL A 48 -7.92 -10.68 -3.63
C VAL A 48 -6.97 -11.71 -4.24
N LEU A 49 -6.19 -12.44 -3.41
CA LEU A 49 -5.25 -13.45 -3.87
C LEU A 49 -5.93 -14.61 -4.60
N LYS A 50 -7.07 -15.08 -4.11
CA LYS A 50 -7.87 -16.10 -4.80
C LYS A 50 -8.29 -15.62 -6.20
N HIS A 51 -8.71 -14.37 -6.32
CA HIS A 51 -9.04 -13.77 -7.61
C HIS A 51 -7.82 -13.64 -8.53
N CYS A 52 -6.64 -13.29 -8.00
CA CYS A 52 -5.38 -13.24 -8.75
C CYS A 52 -4.99 -14.62 -9.29
N LEU A 53 -4.99 -15.65 -8.44
CA LEU A 53 -4.64 -17.02 -8.82
C LEU A 53 -5.59 -17.57 -9.89
N ASN A 54 -6.90 -17.40 -9.68
CA ASN A 54 -7.92 -17.84 -10.63
C ASN A 54 -7.80 -17.12 -11.98
N SER A 55 -7.54 -15.79 -11.96
CA SER A 55 -7.31 -14.99 -13.17
C SER A 55 -6.07 -15.47 -13.93
N ARG A 56 -4.94 -15.63 -13.22
CA ARG A 56 -3.67 -16.12 -13.78
C ARG A 56 -3.84 -17.47 -14.45
N LYS A 57 -4.52 -18.42 -13.79
CA LYS A 57 -4.75 -19.76 -14.36
C LYS A 57 -5.58 -19.74 -15.64
N ARG A 58 -6.68 -18.99 -15.68
CA ARG A 58 -7.53 -18.91 -16.88
C ARG A 58 -6.79 -18.26 -18.06
N LYS A 59 -6.11 -17.13 -17.82
CA LYS A 59 -5.32 -16.45 -18.86
C LYS A 59 -4.16 -17.31 -19.33
N ASN A 60 -3.50 -18.04 -18.42
CA ASN A 60 -2.47 -19.02 -18.77
C ASN A 60 -2.98 -20.14 -19.67
N ARG A 61 -4.20 -20.65 -19.43
CA ARG A 61 -4.86 -21.66 -20.27
C ARG A 61 -5.20 -21.08 -21.64
N ARG A 62 -5.76 -19.87 -21.69
CA ARG A 62 -6.03 -19.15 -22.94
C ARG A 62 -4.75 -18.99 -23.78
N ASP A 63 -3.68 -18.51 -23.16
CA ASP A 63 -2.40 -18.29 -23.85
C ASP A 63 -1.79 -19.62 -24.35
N LEU A 64 -1.95 -20.73 -23.61
CA LEU A 64 -1.52 -22.06 -24.09
C LEU A 64 -2.33 -22.53 -25.30
N ILE A 65 -3.66 -22.37 -25.28
CA ILE A 65 -4.54 -22.73 -26.40
C ILE A 65 -4.16 -21.90 -27.64
N ILE A 66 -4.01 -20.58 -27.49
CA ILE A 66 -3.60 -19.68 -28.58
C ILE A 66 -2.21 -20.09 -29.12
N THR A 67 -1.26 -20.42 -28.23
CA THR A 67 0.07 -20.90 -28.64
C THR A 67 -0.02 -22.16 -29.49
N GLY A 68 -0.87 -23.13 -29.09
CA GLY A 68 -1.11 -24.33 -29.87
C GLY A 68 -1.69 -24.03 -31.26
N ILE A 69 -2.67 -23.12 -31.34
CA ILE A 69 -3.26 -22.70 -32.62
C ILE A 69 -2.21 -22.02 -33.51
N VAL A 70 -1.42 -21.09 -32.97
CA VAL A 70 -0.34 -20.41 -33.71
C VAL A 70 0.67 -21.42 -34.24
N PHE A 71 1.07 -22.40 -33.43
CA PHE A 71 2.00 -23.44 -33.87
C PHE A 71 1.41 -24.32 -34.98
N SER A 72 0.12 -24.66 -34.91
CA SER A 72 -0.58 -25.36 -36.00
C SER A 72 -0.62 -24.55 -37.30
N ILE A 73 -0.84 -23.23 -37.23
CA ILE A 73 -0.77 -22.34 -38.41
C ILE A 73 0.64 -22.37 -39.01
N LEU A 74 1.69 -22.30 -38.18
CA LEU A 74 3.08 -22.33 -38.63
C LEU A 74 3.44 -23.66 -39.32
N ILE A 75 2.94 -24.79 -38.83
CA ILE A 75 3.19 -26.11 -39.44
C ILE A 75 2.41 -26.30 -40.75
N SER A 76 1.13 -25.93 -40.78
CA SER A 76 0.26 -26.18 -41.94
C SER A 76 0.31 -25.09 -43.02
N GLY A 77 1.01 -23.98 -42.76
CA GLY A 77 1.12 -22.85 -43.67
C GLY A 77 -0.21 -22.11 -43.90
N TYR A 78 -0.39 -21.54 -45.09
CA TYR A 78 -1.53 -20.66 -45.40
C TYR A 78 -2.90 -21.33 -45.27
N ARG A 79 -2.97 -22.68 -45.34
CA ARG A 79 -4.23 -23.45 -45.26
C ARG A 79 -5.00 -23.23 -43.96
N LEU A 80 -4.29 -23.00 -42.84
CA LEU A 80 -4.91 -22.78 -41.53
C LEU A 80 -4.91 -21.33 -41.08
N LEU A 81 -4.44 -20.39 -41.92
CA LEU A 81 -4.24 -19.00 -41.51
C LEU A 81 -5.58 -18.33 -41.12
N ILE A 82 -6.56 -18.33 -42.02
CA ILE A 82 -7.89 -17.74 -41.75
C ILE A 82 -8.63 -18.47 -40.62
N PRO A 83 -8.83 -19.81 -40.66
CA PRO A 83 -9.56 -20.49 -39.60
C PRO A 83 -8.83 -20.42 -38.25
N GLY A 84 -7.50 -20.38 -38.25
CA GLY A 84 -6.69 -20.21 -37.04
C GLY A 84 -6.85 -18.83 -36.41
N LEU A 85 -6.83 -17.75 -37.21
CA LEU A 85 -7.10 -16.39 -36.71
C LEU A 85 -8.53 -16.26 -36.15
N ILE A 86 -9.52 -16.87 -36.80
CA ILE A 86 -10.90 -16.94 -36.29
C ILE A 86 -10.94 -17.69 -34.95
N ALA A 87 -10.26 -18.83 -34.84
CA ALA A 87 -10.19 -19.59 -33.59
C ALA A 87 -9.52 -18.79 -32.45
N ILE A 88 -8.45 -18.05 -32.73
CA ILE A 88 -7.79 -17.17 -31.75
C ILE A 88 -8.74 -16.05 -31.29
N TYR A 89 -9.45 -15.42 -32.22
CA TYR A 89 -10.46 -14.41 -31.91
C TYR A 89 -11.56 -15.00 -31.02
N ILE A 90 -12.11 -16.17 -31.37
CA ILE A 90 -13.14 -16.87 -30.60
C ILE A 90 -12.66 -17.18 -29.18
N VAL A 91 -11.46 -17.74 -29.03
CA VAL A 91 -10.87 -18.06 -27.72
C VAL A 91 -10.68 -16.79 -26.87
N THR A 92 -10.23 -15.70 -27.49
CA THR A 92 -10.07 -14.39 -26.84
C THR A 92 -11.41 -13.80 -26.41
N PHE A 93 -12.41 -13.87 -27.30
CA PHE A 93 -13.77 -13.41 -27.05
C PHE A 93 -14.44 -14.16 -25.91
N PHE A 94 -14.39 -15.50 -25.92
CA PHE A 94 -14.98 -16.32 -24.86
C PHE A 94 -14.29 -16.12 -23.50
N GLU A 95 -12.96 -15.91 -23.47
CA GLU A 95 -12.26 -15.60 -22.23
C GLU A 95 -12.66 -14.22 -21.69
N ALA A 96 -12.71 -13.20 -22.55
CA ALA A 96 -13.15 -11.86 -22.18
C ALA A 96 -14.62 -11.85 -21.72
N TRP A 97 -15.49 -12.59 -22.42
CA TRP A 97 -16.88 -12.79 -22.07
C TRP A 97 -17.04 -13.45 -20.70
N ALA A 98 -16.33 -14.56 -20.45
CA ALA A 98 -16.35 -15.23 -19.17
C ALA A 98 -15.85 -14.33 -18.04
N THR A 99 -14.77 -13.57 -18.28
CA THR A 99 -14.24 -12.63 -17.30
C THR A 99 -15.23 -11.51 -16.99
N ARG A 100 -15.83 -10.86 -18.01
CA ARG A 100 -16.78 -9.75 -17.82
C ARG A 100 -18.14 -10.19 -17.27
N TYR A 101 -18.76 -11.22 -17.84
CA TYR A 101 -20.15 -11.56 -17.53
C TYR A 101 -20.30 -12.74 -16.57
N LYS A 102 -19.44 -13.76 -16.65
CA LYS A 102 -19.56 -14.91 -15.72
C LYS A 102 -18.95 -14.60 -14.35
N ILE A 103 -17.91 -13.77 -14.30
CA ILE A 103 -17.18 -13.46 -13.06
C ILE A 103 -17.50 -12.05 -12.57
N ILE A 104 -17.16 -11.01 -13.33
CA ILE A 104 -17.31 -9.64 -12.83
C ILE A 104 -18.79 -9.30 -12.58
N ALA A 105 -19.64 -9.48 -13.59
CA ALA A 105 -21.07 -9.18 -13.47
C ALA A 105 -21.77 -9.99 -12.37
N ASN A 106 -21.43 -11.28 -12.21
CA ASN A 106 -22.12 -12.15 -11.26
C ASN A 106 -21.57 -12.09 -9.83
N SER A 107 -20.27 -11.79 -9.64
CA SER A 107 -19.60 -11.94 -8.34
C SER A 107 -18.84 -10.71 -7.84
N LEU A 108 -18.67 -9.67 -8.68
CA LEU A 108 -17.89 -8.47 -8.34
C LEU A 108 -18.66 -7.14 -8.49
N LEU A 109 -19.90 -7.16 -8.98
CA LEU A 109 -20.78 -6.00 -8.92
C LEU A 109 -21.17 -5.70 -7.47
N ARG A 110 -21.44 -4.42 -7.18
CA ARG A 110 -21.74 -3.93 -5.83
C ARG A 110 -22.87 -4.68 -5.13
N LYS A 111 -23.89 -5.11 -5.87
CA LYS A 111 -25.06 -5.84 -5.33
C LYS A 111 -24.78 -7.32 -5.04
N ASN A 112 -23.84 -7.93 -5.77
CA ASN A 112 -23.63 -9.37 -5.81
C ASN A 112 -22.19 -9.76 -5.43
N PHE A 113 -21.50 -8.93 -4.64
CA PHE A 113 -20.12 -9.20 -4.29
C PHE A 113 -20.02 -10.45 -3.42
N ASN A 114 -19.32 -11.47 -3.91
CA ASN A 114 -19.08 -12.71 -3.18
C ASN A 114 -17.58 -12.87 -2.86
N PRO A 115 -17.16 -12.65 -1.60
CA PRO A 115 -15.76 -12.79 -1.21
C PRO A 115 -15.28 -14.25 -1.09
N ASN A 116 -16.21 -15.20 -1.02
CA ASN A 116 -15.94 -16.61 -0.75
C ASN A 116 -15.91 -17.42 -2.05
N ILE A 117 -14.94 -17.14 -2.90
CA ILE A 117 -14.70 -17.95 -4.09
C ILE A 117 -13.73 -19.11 -3.81
N PRO A 118 -13.96 -20.31 -4.38
CA PRO A 118 -12.98 -21.37 -4.36
C PRO A 118 -11.81 -21.07 -5.31
N ILE A 119 -10.66 -21.64 -5.02
CA ILE A 119 -9.52 -21.64 -5.94
C ILE A 119 -9.80 -22.69 -7.02
N LEU A 120 -9.69 -22.31 -8.29
CA LEU A 120 -9.87 -23.20 -9.44
C LEU A 120 -8.68 -24.17 -9.50
N ASP A 121 -8.87 -25.35 -8.91
CA ASP A 121 -7.98 -26.51 -8.67
C ASP A 121 -6.70 -26.28 -7.84
N GLY A 122 -6.67 -26.93 -6.67
CA GLY A 122 -5.68 -27.97 -6.35
C GLY A 122 -4.22 -27.60 -6.06
N ASP A 123 -3.79 -26.34 -6.17
CA ASP A 123 -2.45 -25.97 -5.71
C ASP A 123 -2.40 -26.00 -4.17
N SER A 124 -2.14 -27.19 -3.64
CA SER A 124 -2.04 -27.46 -2.20
C SER A 124 -1.02 -26.52 -1.53
N ASN A 125 0.02 -26.10 -2.25
CA ASN A 125 1.02 -25.18 -1.73
C ASN A 125 0.46 -23.75 -1.64
N ALA A 126 -0.25 -23.28 -2.67
CA ALA A 126 -0.95 -22.00 -2.62
C ALA A 126 -2.02 -21.98 -1.50
N GLN A 127 -2.79 -23.06 -1.33
CA GLN A 127 -3.77 -23.17 -0.25
C GLN A 127 -3.12 -23.14 1.14
N LYS A 128 -2.01 -23.87 1.33
CA LYS A 128 -1.24 -23.85 2.58
C LYS A 128 -0.68 -22.45 2.88
N ARG A 129 -0.13 -21.76 1.87
CA ARG A 129 0.40 -20.39 2.01
C ARG A 129 -0.71 -19.37 2.30
N LEU A 130 -1.88 -19.50 1.67
CA LEU A 130 -3.04 -18.67 1.98
C LEU A 130 -3.56 -18.89 3.41
N GLY A 131 -3.59 -20.14 3.87
CA GLY A 131 -3.89 -20.45 5.26
C GLY A 131 -2.92 -19.77 6.23
N ALA A 132 -1.61 -19.83 5.94
CA ALA A 132 -0.60 -19.14 6.73
C ALA A 132 -0.75 -17.61 6.76
N ILE A 133 -1.24 -16.99 5.68
CA ILE A 133 -1.55 -15.55 5.62
C ILE A 133 -2.80 -15.21 6.44
N GLN A 134 -3.82 -16.08 6.45
CA GLN A 134 -5.06 -15.86 7.19
C GLN A 134 -4.83 -15.70 8.71
N TYR A 135 -3.86 -16.44 9.27
CA TYR A 135 -3.47 -16.30 10.68
C TYR A 135 -2.67 -15.02 10.98
N ARG A 136 -2.23 -14.28 9.95
CA ARG A 136 -1.45 -13.03 10.09
C ARG A 136 -2.30 -11.75 9.99
N ASN A 137 -3.63 -11.85 9.91
CA ASN A 137 -4.53 -10.70 9.69
C ASN A 137 -4.46 -9.61 10.78
N SER A 138 -3.82 -9.87 11.92
CA SER A 138 -3.48 -8.88 12.95
C SER A 138 -1.96 -8.68 13.05
N SER A 139 -1.37 -8.02 12.06
CA SER A 139 0.05 -7.63 12.14
C SER A 139 0.24 -6.37 12.99
N ASN A 140 1.18 -6.41 13.93
CA ASN A 140 1.66 -5.25 14.69
C ASN A 140 3.18 -5.02 14.52
N VAL A 141 3.82 -5.74 13.59
CA VAL A 141 5.22 -5.51 13.19
C VAL A 141 5.26 -5.22 11.71
N ILE A 142 5.91 -4.11 11.35
CA ILE A 142 6.14 -3.66 9.99
C ILE A 142 7.65 -3.61 9.78
N VAL A 143 8.13 -4.50 8.92
CA VAL A 143 9.54 -4.49 8.50
C VAL A 143 9.59 -3.79 7.15
N TYR A 144 10.26 -2.64 7.11
CA TYR A 144 10.32 -1.78 5.94
C TYR A 144 11.70 -1.84 5.27
N SER A 145 11.74 -1.43 4.00
CA SER A 145 12.96 -1.34 3.20
C SER A 145 13.09 0.07 2.65
N GLY A 146 14.31 0.61 2.67
CA GLY A 146 14.61 1.96 2.17
C GLY A 146 14.41 3.06 3.23
N TYR A 147 14.24 4.29 2.75
CA TYR A 147 14.24 5.49 3.60
C TYR A 147 12.94 5.68 4.40
N SER A 148 11.79 5.46 3.77
CA SER A 148 10.48 5.68 4.41
C SER A 148 10.06 4.46 5.23
N PRO A 149 9.73 4.61 6.53
CA PRO A 149 9.28 3.51 7.36
C PRO A 149 7.79 3.14 7.12
N PHE A 150 6.99 4.07 6.59
CA PHE A 150 5.53 3.95 6.55
C PHE A 150 5.01 3.16 5.33
N VAL A 151 5.63 2.02 5.06
CA VAL A 151 5.31 1.15 3.92
C VAL A 151 3.83 0.72 3.97
N GLY A 152 3.11 0.96 2.87
CA GLY A 152 1.68 0.66 2.77
C GLY A 152 0.76 1.76 3.30
N ALA A 153 1.29 2.86 3.82
CA ALA A 153 0.51 4.04 4.21
C ALA A 153 0.33 5.05 3.06
N GLY A 154 1.04 4.86 1.94
CA GLY A 154 0.98 5.71 0.75
C GLY A 154 1.98 6.86 0.83
N PHE A 155 1.54 8.06 0.46
CA PHE A 155 2.40 9.23 0.40
C PHE A 155 2.46 9.93 1.75
N GLU A 156 3.66 10.16 2.25
CA GLU A 156 3.89 11.07 3.37
C GLU A 156 3.55 12.51 2.95
N ILE A 157 2.70 13.18 3.72
CA ILE A 157 2.15 14.50 3.40
C ILE A 157 2.54 15.57 4.42
N GLY A 158 3.36 15.22 5.40
CA GLY A 158 3.89 16.13 6.42
C GLY A 158 3.75 15.58 7.83
N GLY A 159 3.93 16.47 8.81
CA GLY A 159 3.91 16.13 10.22
C GLY A 159 4.42 17.29 11.07
N TRP A 160 4.56 17.05 12.37
CA TRP A 160 5.19 17.97 13.31
C TRP A 160 5.98 17.19 14.34
N SER A 161 6.96 17.86 14.94
CA SER A 161 7.73 17.34 16.06
C SER A 161 8.14 18.48 16.98
N PHE A 162 8.15 18.25 18.28
CA PHE A 162 8.67 19.20 19.26
C PHE A 162 9.17 18.49 20.52
N ALA A 163 9.98 19.19 21.31
CA ALA A 163 10.39 18.77 22.64
C ALA A 163 9.78 19.68 23.71
N LEU A 164 9.35 19.09 24.82
CA LEU A 164 8.84 19.78 26.02
C LEU A 164 9.62 19.38 27.26
N ASN A 165 9.84 20.33 28.16
CA ASN A 165 10.42 20.06 29.46
C ASN A 165 9.35 19.55 30.42
N ILE A 166 9.40 18.27 30.78
CA ILE A 166 8.48 17.62 31.73
C ILE A 166 8.91 17.78 33.19
N GLY A 167 10.10 18.31 33.46
CA GLY A 167 10.57 18.65 34.81
C GLY A 167 10.13 20.04 35.29
N LYS A 168 9.50 20.84 34.42
CA LYS A 168 9.01 22.17 34.78
C LYS A 168 7.61 22.06 35.37
N GLY A 169 7.48 22.35 36.65
CA GLY A 169 6.21 22.40 37.37
C GLY A 169 5.31 23.53 36.87
N LYS A 170 4.01 23.24 36.82
CA LYS A 170 2.97 24.25 36.57
C LYS A 170 2.82 25.15 37.80
N ASN A 171 2.60 26.45 37.59
CA ASN A 171 2.23 27.34 38.68
C ASN A 171 0.71 27.29 38.92
N ASP A 172 0.30 27.06 40.16
CA ASP A 172 -1.09 27.16 40.58
C ASP A 172 -1.55 28.63 40.64
N LEU A 173 -2.85 28.87 40.78
CA LEU A 173 -3.48 30.19 40.93
C LEU A 173 -2.90 31.02 42.08
N ALA A 174 -2.34 30.35 43.09
CA ALA A 174 -1.63 30.97 44.21
C ALA A 174 -0.14 31.29 43.93
N GLY A 175 0.35 31.00 42.72
CA GLY A 175 1.75 31.22 42.32
C GLY A 175 2.74 30.17 42.83
N VAL A 176 2.26 29.10 43.46
CA VAL A 176 3.10 27.98 43.93
C VAL A 176 3.35 27.02 42.76
N THR A 177 4.61 26.68 42.52
CA THR A 177 5.00 25.68 41.53
C THR A 177 4.66 24.28 42.03
N GLU A 178 3.77 23.59 41.34
CA GLU A 178 3.45 22.18 41.57
C GLU A 178 4.67 21.31 41.27
N ASN A 179 4.83 20.20 42.00
CA ASN A 179 5.84 19.21 41.67
C ASN A 179 5.34 18.30 40.53
N PRO A 180 6.03 18.26 39.38
CA PRO A 180 5.69 17.35 38.29
C PRO A 180 5.64 15.90 38.76
N GLN A 181 4.53 15.22 38.44
CA GLN A 181 4.41 13.78 38.64
C GLN A 181 5.04 13.04 37.47
N ASP A 182 5.80 11.99 37.76
CA ASP A 182 6.30 11.12 36.71
C ASP A 182 5.17 10.26 36.10
N PHE A 183 5.37 9.83 34.85
CA PHE A 183 4.42 9.02 34.10
C PHE A 183 5.12 8.12 33.08
N ASN A 184 4.45 7.03 32.71
CA ASN A 184 4.86 6.16 31.62
C ASN A 184 4.33 6.66 30.27
N ILE A 185 5.11 6.48 29.19
CA ILE A 185 4.70 6.76 27.81
C ILE A 185 3.42 6.00 27.41
N LYS A 186 3.18 4.83 28.00
CA LYS A 186 1.93 4.10 27.81
C LYS A 186 0.70 4.89 28.30
N GLU A 187 0.80 5.61 29.41
CA GLU A 187 -0.32 6.38 29.98
C GLU A 187 -0.77 7.50 29.04
N ILE A 188 0.18 8.22 28.43
CA ILE A 188 -0.16 9.30 27.49
C ILE A 188 -0.79 8.74 26.20
N HIS A 189 -0.31 7.61 25.69
CA HIS A 189 -0.92 6.93 24.54
C HIS A 189 -2.34 6.42 24.85
N GLU A 190 -2.57 5.90 26.04
CA GLU A 190 -3.90 5.44 26.48
C GLU A 190 -4.87 6.62 26.64
N HIS A 191 -4.41 7.74 27.23
CA HIS A 191 -5.22 8.96 27.38
C HIS A 191 -5.62 9.56 26.03
N ILE A 192 -4.67 9.71 25.12
CA ILE A 192 -4.93 10.21 23.75
C ILE A 192 -5.85 9.24 23.00
N GLY A 193 -5.58 7.93 23.08
CA GLY A 193 -6.39 6.91 22.43
C GLY A 193 -7.85 6.90 22.92
N LYS A 194 -8.10 7.24 24.19
CA LYS A 194 -9.45 7.40 24.75
C LYS A 194 -10.14 8.65 24.19
N ASN A 195 -9.49 9.81 24.26
CA ASN A 195 -10.06 11.08 23.79
C ASN A 195 -10.36 11.07 22.29
N ILE A 196 -9.50 10.41 21.49
CA ILE A 196 -9.73 10.24 20.06
C ILE A 196 -10.93 9.33 19.78
N LYS A 197 -11.15 8.27 20.58
CA LYS A 197 -12.36 7.45 20.45
C LYS A 197 -13.62 8.26 20.76
N ASP A 198 -13.54 9.20 21.69
CA ASP A 198 -14.65 10.09 22.07
C ASP A 198 -15.02 11.10 20.97
N LEU A 199 -14.10 11.43 20.05
CA LEU A 199 -14.42 12.21 18.84
C LEU A 199 -15.42 11.49 17.91
N ARG A 200 -15.61 10.18 18.06
CA ARG A 200 -16.53 9.35 17.25
C ARG A 200 -16.32 9.49 15.74
N VAL A 201 -15.06 9.65 15.33
CA VAL A 201 -14.68 9.66 13.91
C VAL A 201 -15.06 8.33 13.27
N LYS A 202 -15.84 8.38 12.18
CA LYS A 202 -16.31 7.18 11.48
C LYS A 202 -15.13 6.38 10.92
N ASN A 203 -15.17 5.06 11.11
CA ASN A 203 -14.16 4.12 10.61
C ASN A 203 -12.72 4.48 11.01
N LEU A 204 -12.53 5.04 12.19
CA LEU A 204 -11.21 5.20 12.79
C LEU A 204 -10.78 3.89 13.45
N THR A 205 -9.53 3.50 13.24
CA THR A 205 -8.87 2.41 13.96
C THR A 205 -7.61 2.92 14.63
N ILE A 206 -7.35 2.44 15.84
CA ILE A 206 -6.16 2.76 16.62
C ILE A 206 -5.40 1.46 16.83
N LYS A 207 -4.11 1.45 16.50
CA LYS A 207 -3.24 0.28 16.65
C LYS A 207 -1.84 0.70 17.04
N ASP A 208 -1.22 -0.08 17.91
CA ASP A 208 0.20 0.03 18.22
C ASP A 208 1.00 -0.86 17.27
N GLU A 209 2.01 -0.30 16.63
CA GLU A 209 2.82 -0.97 15.62
C GLU A 209 4.30 -0.69 15.83
N LEU A 210 5.13 -1.71 15.62
CA LEU A 210 6.58 -1.63 15.61
C LEU A 210 7.08 -1.52 14.18
N TYR A 211 7.91 -0.52 13.92
CA TYR A 211 8.56 -0.25 12.65
C TYR A 211 10.04 -0.58 12.76
N ILE A 212 10.52 -1.46 11.88
CA ILE A 212 11.87 -1.99 11.95
C ILE A 212 12.52 -1.98 10.57
N ASN A 213 13.74 -1.47 10.47
CA ASN A 213 14.51 -1.47 9.23
C ASN A 213 14.92 -2.91 8.87
N GLY A 214 14.52 -3.38 7.69
CA GLY A 214 14.78 -4.73 7.20
C GLY A 214 16.26 -5.08 7.03
N GLN A 215 17.16 -4.10 7.02
CA GLN A 215 18.60 -4.31 6.98
C GLN A 215 19.23 -4.57 8.35
N GLU A 216 18.53 -4.20 9.43
CA GLU A 216 19.04 -4.22 10.82
C GLU A 216 18.50 -5.40 11.63
N ILE A 217 17.54 -6.17 11.10
CA ILE A 217 16.87 -7.25 11.85
C ILE A 217 17.59 -8.60 11.84
N ARG A 218 18.67 -8.74 11.06
CA ARG A 218 19.24 -10.05 10.70
C ARG A 218 19.61 -10.90 11.93
N ASP A 219 20.20 -10.27 12.93
CA ASP A 219 20.68 -10.94 14.14
C ASP A 219 19.64 -10.96 15.28
N ASP A 220 18.48 -10.29 15.09
CA ASP A 220 17.41 -10.24 16.09
C ASP A 220 16.41 -11.39 15.92
N LYS A 221 16.65 -12.46 16.68
CA LYS A 221 15.81 -13.68 16.70
C LYS A 221 14.37 -13.42 17.13
N ARG A 222 14.07 -12.29 17.78
CA ARG A 222 12.70 -11.92 18.16
C ARG A 222 11.84 -11.64 16.94
N PHE A 223 12.44 -11.07 15.89
CA PHE A 223 11.75 -10.68 14.66
C PHE A 223 12.08 -11.58 13.47
N LEU A 224 13.26 -12.20 13.47
CA LEU A 224 13.72 -13.11 12.42
C LEU A 224 14.21 -14.44 13.02
N PRO A 225 13.35 -15.48 13.07
CA PRO A 225 13.69 -16.76 13.70
C PRO A 225 14.88 -17.49 13.04
N ASP A 226 14.99 -17.36 11.72
CA ASP A 226 16.08 -17.91 10.90
C ASP A 226 16.42 -16.92 9.78
N HIS A 227 17.70 -16.77 9.44
CA HIS A 227 18.17 -15.93 8.33
C HIS A 227 17.55 -16.35 6.99
N LEU A 228 17.13 -17.61 6.87
CA LEU A 228 16.42 -18.15 5.71
C LEU A 228 14.91 -18.28 5.93
N SER A 229 14.34 -17.44 6.79
CA SER A 229 12.91 -17.28 6.97
C SER A 229 12.46 -15.86 6.62
N SER A 230 11.15 -15.66 6.49
CA SER A 230 10.58 -14.31 6.46
C SER A 230 10.38 -13.80 7.88
N PRO A 231 10.52 -12.48 8.12
CA PRO A 231 10.24 -11.89 9.42
C PRO A 231 8.84 -12.20 9.92
N ILE A 232 8.70 -12.28 11.23
CA ILE A 232 7.40 -12.39 11.87
C ILE A 232 6.62 -11.08 11.70
N SER A 233 5.32 -11.20 11.50
CA SER A 233 4.42 -10.04 11.31
C SER A 233 3.71 -9.64 12.60
N GLN A 234 3.87 -10.40 13.68
CA GLN A 234 3.16 -10.18 14.93
C GLN A 234 4.01 -10.56 16.15
N VAL A 235 4.02 -9.68 17.15
CA VAL A 235 4.55 -9.92 18.49
C VAL A 235 3.43 -9.87 19.53
N ASP A 236 3.68 -10.49 20.69
CA ASP A 236 2.77 -10.45 21.83
C ASP A 236 2.76 -9.07 22.52
N GLN A 237 1.72 -8.80 23.30
CA GLN A 237 1.54 -7.51 23.97
C GLN A 237 2.68 -7.20 24.94
N LYS A 238 3.27 -8.20 25.61
CA LYS A 238 4.38 -7.95 26.55
C LYS A 238 5.63 -7.46 25.82
N THR A 239 5.90 -8.01 24.64
CA THR A 239 7.01 -7.53 23.79
C THR A 239 6.73 -6.12 23.30
N LEU A 240 5.49 -5.83 22.88
CA LEU A 240 5.09 -4.49 22.46
C LEU A 240 5.26 -3.46 23.59
N ASP A 241 4.75 -3.75 24.78
CA ASP A 241 4.84 -2.88 25.96
C ASP A 241 6.30 -2.55 26.33
N LYS A 242 7.22 -3.51 26.20
CA LYS A 242 8.67 -3.27 26.43
C LYS A 242 9.24 -2.21 25.49
N PHE A 243 8.86 -2.22 24.21
CA PHE A 243 9.34 -1.24 23.23
C PHE A 243 8.66 0.13 23.36
N ILE A 244 7.43 0.17 23.89
CA ILE A 244 6.76 1.42 24.25
C ILE A 244 7.51 2.09 25.40
N GLU A 245 7.88 1.33 26.42
CA GLU A 245 8.57 1.85 27.61
C GLU A 245 10.04 2.19 27.36
N ARG A 246 10.72 1.38 26.55
CA ARG A 246 12.16 1.49 26.27
C ARG A 246 12.40 1.40 24.76
N PRO A 247 12.19 2.50 24.02
CA PRO A 247 12.44 2.53 22.60
C PRO A 247 13.94 2.35 22.31
N THR A 248 14.25 1.60 21.27
CA THR A 248 15.60 1.47 20.69
C THR A 248 15.70 2.31 19.42
N GLU A 249 16.90 2.55 18.89
CA GLU A 249 17.07 3.36 17.68
C GLU A 249 16.52 2.65 16.42
N GLU A 250 16.72 1.34 16.36
CA GLU A 250 16.43 0.45 15.23
C GLU A 250 14.94 0.05 15.17
N ILE A 251 14.29 -0.04 16.33
CA ILE A 251 12.89 -0.47 16.48
C ILE A 251 12.09 0.68 17.08
N ARG A 252 11.16 1.21 16.29
CA ARG A 252 10.34 2.36 16.68
C ARG A 252 8.89 1.95 16.85
N HIS A 253 8.32 2.26 18.01
CA HIS A 253 6.88 2.15 18.23
C HIS A 253 6.16 3.40 17.73
N TYR A 254 5.06 3.19 17.02
CA TYR A 254 4.09 4.23 16.70
C TYR A 254 2.70 3.78 17.11
N GLN A 255 1.95 4.68 17.75
CA GLN A 255 0.51 4.55 17.85
C GLN A 255 -0.11 5.12 16.56
N VAL A 256 -0.75 4.25 15.79
CA VAL A 256 -1.21 4.55 14.44
C VAL A 256 -2.72 4.73 14.43
N PHE A 257 -3.16 5.93 14.07
CA PHE A 257 -4.56 6.27 13.83
C PHE A 257 -4.83 6.13 12.33
N ARG A 258 -5.69 5.20 11.94
CA ARG A 258 -6.11 5.05 10.52
C ARG A 258 -7.58 5.36 10.34
N ILE A 259 -7.87 6.31 9.46
CA ILE A 259 -9.23 6.72 9.10
C ILE A 259 -9.54 6.22 7.69
N PHE A 260 -10.57 5.38 7.57
CA PHE A 260 -11.08 4.91 6.29
C PHE A 260 -12.22 5.79 5.80
N SER A 261 -11.89 6.76 4.94
CA SER A 261 -12.86 7.68 4.35
C SER A 261 -13.30 7.23 2.95
N TRP A 262 -14.42 7.76 2.46
CA TRP A 262 -14.96 7.46 1.13
C TRP A 262 -15.13 5.95 0.88
N LYS A 263 -15.72 5.25 1.86
CA LYS A 263 -15.89 3.78 1.86
C LYS A 263 -14.57 3.01 1.73
N GLY A 264 -13.52 3.58 2.28
CA GLY A 264 -12.18 3.04 2.21
C GLY A 264 -11.52 3.27 0.86
N ASP A 265 -11.93 4.28 0.07
CA ASP A 265 -11.15 4.71 -1.10
C ASP A 265 -9.87 5.44 -0.66
N ILE A 266 -9.96 6.19 0.44
CA ILE A 266 -8.84 6.92 1.04
C ILE A 266 -8.57 6.38 2.43
N VAL A 267 -7.29 6.19 2.74
CA VAL A 267 -6.85 5.91 4.12
C VAL A 267 -5.92 7.02 4.53
N LEU A 268 -6.31 7.77 5.57
CA LEU A 268 -5.40 8.67 6.25
C LEU A 268 -4.78 7.90 7.42
N SER A 269 -3.45 7.88 7.49
CA SER A 269 -2.70 7.30 8.60
C SER A 269 -1.94 8.41 9.31
N ILE A 270 -2.12 8.50 10.63
CA ILE A 270 -1.39 9.41 11.50
C ILE A 270 -0.56 8.54 12.45
N PHE A 271 0.75 8.72 12.41
CA PHE A 271 1.72 7.99 13.23
C PHE A 271 2.14 8.90 14.37
N LEU A 272 1.81 8.53 15.59
CA LEU A 272 2.15 9.30 16.79
C LEU A 272 3.19 8.53 17.60
N ARG A 273 4.26 9.21 17.99
CA ARG A 273 5.32 8.65 18.83
C ARG A 273 5.77 9.64 19.89
N PHE A 274 6.09 9.10 21.05
CA PHE A 274 6.68 9.83 22.17
C PHE A 274 7.98 9.18 22.60
N ILE A 275 8.93 9.99 23.04
CA ILE A 275 10.19 9.52 23.63
C ILE A 275 10.48 10.40 24.85
N LYS A 276 10.74 9.76 25.99
CA LYS A 276 11.23 10.46 27.19
C LYS A 276 12.76 10.35 27.25
N VAL A 277 13.45 11.49 27.23
CA VAL A 277 14.91 11.57 27.37
C VAL A 277 15.25 12.57 28.47
N GLY A 278 15.69 12.06 29.62
CA GLY A 278 15.87 12.88 30.83
C GLY A 278 14.56 13.56 31.22
N ASN A 279 14.61 14.89 31.40
CA ASN A 279 13.44 15.72 31.71
C ASN A 279 12.76 16.27 30.45
N ASN A 280 13.00 15.70 29.27
CA ASN A 280 12.37 16.12 28.04
C ASN A 280 11.46 15.04 27.48
N LEU A 281 10.27 15.44 27.05
CA LEU A 281 9.36 14.64 26.23
C LEU A 281 9.47 15.12 24.79
N PHE A 282 10.01 14.27 23.92
CA PHE A 282 9.95 14.45 22.49
C PHE A 282 8.64 13.85 21.96
N SER A 283 7.90 14.63 21.19
CA SER A 283 6.63 14.23 20.56
C SER A 283 6.75 14.41 19.06
N GLU A 284 6.38 13.40 18.28
CA GLU A 284 6.31 13.50 16.83
C GLU A 284 5.01 12.90 16.28
N ALA A 285 4.44 13.57 15.29
CA ALA A 285 3.33 13.07 14.49
C ALA A 285 3.70 13.14 13.01
N SER A 286 3.55 12.03 12.29
CA SER A 286 3.73 11.96 10.83
C SER A 286 2.42 11.57 10.16
N TYR A 287 2.16 12.15 9.00
CA TYR A 287 0.93 11.95 8.23
C TYR A 287 1.23 11.27 6.91
N ALA A 288 0.52 10.18 6.63
CA ALA A 288 0.54 9.56 5.31
C ALA A 288 -0.88 9.35 4.79
N VAL A 289 -1.04 9.49 3.48
CA VAL A 289 -2.30 9.25 2.80
C VAL A 289 -2.13 8.19 1.73
N LEU A 290 -3.00 7.19 1.80
CA LEU A 290 -3.16 6.20 0.76
C LEU A 290 -4.31 6.65 -0.16
N PRO A 291 -4.00 7.16 -1.35
CA PRO A 291 -4.98 7.75 -2.24
C PRO A 291 -5.88 6.70 -2.92
N PRO A 292 -6.93 7.15 -3.63
CA PRO A 292 -7.87 6.29 -4.34
C PRO A 292 -7.20 5.26 -5.25
N LEU A 293 -7.90 4.15 -5.50
CA LEU A 293 -7.45 3.15 -6.48
C LEU A 293 -7.44 3.73 -7.90
N LYS A 294 -6.52 3.24 -8.75
CA LYS A 294 -6.44 3.61 -10.17
C LYS A 294 -7.80 3.49 -10.86
N LYS A 295 -8.18 4.51 -11.65
CA LYS A 295 -9.49 4.59 -12.35
C LYS A 295 -9.84 3.31 -13.12
N LYS A 296 -8.85 2.70 -13.78
CA LYS A 296 -9.01 1.46 -14.57
C LYS A 296 -9.56 0.26 -13.76
N TYR A 297 -9.36 0.21 -12.43
CA TYR A 297 -9.88 -0.87 -11.59
C TYR A 297 -11.35 -0.69 -11.21
N ARG A 298 -11.87 0.52 -11.36
CA ARG A 298 -13.30 0.83 -11.16
C ARG A 298 -14.15 0.55 -12.39
N ALA A 299 -13.53 0.26 -13.55
CA ALA A 299 -14.23 -0.09 -14.78
C ALA A 299 -15.17 -1.31 -14.63
N ILE A 300 -15.01 -2.12 -13.58
CA ILE A 300 -15.96 -3.19 -13.23
C ILE A 300 -17.38 -2.68 -12.97
N ASP A 301 -17.54 -1.44 -12.50
CA ASP A 301 -18.85 -0.85 -12.20
C ASP A 301 -19.57 -0.36 -13.47
N GLU A 302 -18.84 -0.22 -14.58
CA GLU A 302 -19.40 0.16 -15.89
C GLU A 302 -19.96 -1.06 -16.64
N ILE A 303 -19.69 -2.28 -16.15
CA ILE A 303 -20.14 -3.52 -16.78
C ILE A 303 -21.61 -3.77 -16.43
N GLN A 304 -22.46 -3.80 -17.46
CA GLN A 304 -23.86 -4.17 -17.33
C GLN A 304 -24.01 -5.70 -17.19
N GLN A 305 -24.88 -6.14 -16.26
CA GLN A 305 -25.11 -7.56 -16.03
C GLN A 305 -25.73 -8.26 -17.25
N ASN A 306 -26.68 -7.57 -17.91
CA ASN A 306 -27.32 -8.03 -19.14
C ASN A 306 -26.87 -7.11 -20.29
N PRO A 307 -25.85 -7.48 -21.08
CA PRO A 307 -25.35 -6.62 -22.14
C PRO A 307 -26.33 -6.55 -23.31
N THR A 308 -26.57 -5.34 -23.82
CA THR A 308 -27.24 -5.16 -25.12
C THR A 308 -26.37 -5.69 -26.25
N LEU A 309 -26.98 -6.17 -27.35
CA LEU A 309 -26.27 -6.64 -28.55
C LEU A 309 -25.20 -5.65 -29.05
N ARG A 310 -25.49 -4.35 -28.97
CA ARG A 310 -24.51 -3.28 -29.29
C ARG A 310 -23.23 -3.39 -28.46
N LYS A 311 -23.34 -3.57 -27.14
CA LYS A 311 -22.17 -3.67 -26.25
C LYS A 311 -21.37 -4.94 -26.51
N ILE A 312 -22.04 -6.02 -26.92
CA ILE A 312 -21.39 -7.27 -27.36
C ILE A 312 -20.60 -7.03 -28.65
N SER A 313 -21.18 -6.30 -29.62
CA SER A 313 -20.50 -5.95 -30.87
C SER A 313 -19.31 -5.00 -30.66
N GLU A 314 -19.44 -4.02 -29.77
CA GLU A 314 -18.35 -3.11 -29.38
C GLU A 314 -17.20 -3.91 -28.74
N LEU A 315 -17.50 -4.84 -27.83
CA LEU A 315 -16.51 -5.74 -27.25
C LEU A 315 -15.85 -6.62 -28.32
N GLY A 316 -16.61 -7.15 -29.27
CA GLY A 316 -16.07 -7.90 -30.40
C GLY A 316 -15.06 -7.08 -31.18
N GLY A 317 -15.42 -5.84 -31.54
CA GLY A 317 -14.54 -4.90 -32.25
C GLY A 317 -13.24 -4.59 -31.48
N GLU A 318 -13.34 -4.28 -30.18
CA GLU A 318 -12.17 -4.05 -29.31
C GLU A 318 -11.21 -5.25 -29.28
N LEU A 319 -11.76 -6.47 -29.29
CA LEU A 319 -11.00 -7.70 -29.17
C LEU A 319 -10.36 -8.16 -30.50
N CYS A 320 -10.79 -7.66 -31.65
CA CYS A 320 -10.16 -7.97 -32.94
C CYS A 320 -8.66 -7.62 -32.91
N ILE A 321 -8.31 -6.38 -32.57
CA ILE A 321 -6.91 -5.92 -32.48
C ILE A 321 -6.17 -6.67 -31.37
N THR A 322 -6.82 -6.88 -30.23
CA THR A 322 -6.24 -7.61 -29.09
C THR A 322 -5.91 -9.06 -29.47
N SER A 323 -6.78 -9.73 -30.23
CA SER A 323 -6.59 -11.12 -30.66
C SER A 323 -5.39 -11.26 -31.60
N LEU A 324 -5.20 -10.31 -32.52
CA LEU A 324 -4.03 -10.27 -33.40
C LEU A 324 -2.73 -10.06 -32.62
N TYR A 325 -2.75 -9.16 -31.63
CA TYR A 325 -1.61 -8.97 -30.72
C TYR A 325 -1.29 -10.25 -29.92
N LEU A 326 -2.31 -10.98 -29.48
CA LEU A 326 -2.14 -12.23 -28.75
C LEU A 326 -1.50 -13.34 -29.59
N CYS A 327 -1.62 -13.33 -30.93
CA CYS A 327 -0.91 -14.27 -31.80
C CYS A 327 0.61 -14.27 -31.54
N PHE A 328 1.18 -13.10 -31.27
CA PHE A 328 2.61 -12.95 -30.98
C PHE A 328 2.90 -13.08 -29.49
N LYS A 329 2.09 -12.44 -28.63
CA LYS A 329 2.35 -12.41 -27.19
C LYS A 329 2.15 -13.77 -26.52
N ALA A 330 1.15 -14.55 -26.92
CA ALA A 330 0.82 -15.80 -26.24
C ALA A 330 1.94 -16.85 -26.32
N PRO A 331 2.56 -17.13 -27.49
CA PRO A 331 3.73 -18.01 -27.57
C PRO A 331 4.90 -17.54 -26.69
N ILE A 332 5.24 -16.25 -26.73
CA ILE A 332 6.32 -15.67 -25.92
C ILE A 332 6.05 -15.83 -24.43
N SER A 333 4.81 -15.54 -23.99
CA SER A 333 4.36 -15.73 -22.61
C SER A 333 4.39 -17.20 -22.18
N SER A 334 4.00 -18.12 -23.06
CA SER A 334 4.05 -19.57 -22.81
C SER A 334 5.49 -20.09 -22.66
N ILE A 335 6.38 -19.69 -23.56
CA ILE A 335 7.81 -20.05 -23.50
C ILE A 335 8.46 -19.44 -22.26
N GLY A 336 8.22 -18.16 -21.97
CA GLY A 336 8.73 -17.51 -20.77
C GLY A 336 8.27 -18.19 -19.48
N ARG A 337 7.05 -18.76 -19.45
CA ARG A 337 6.57 -19.57 -18.32
C ARG A 337 7.34 -20.89 -18.18
N LEU A 338 7.60 -21.59 -19.28
CA LEU A 338 8.41 -22.82 -19.27
C LEU A 338 9.84 -22.54 -18.80
N ILE A 339 10.45 -21.46 -19.31
CA ILE A 339 11.77 -21.00 -18.87
C ILE A 339 11.74 -20.70 -17.36
N ASN A 340 10.76 -19.93 -16.89
CA ASN A 340 10.64 -19.61 -15.47
C ASN A 340 10.47 -20.86 -14.60
N LEU A 341 9.71 -21.88 -15.04
CA LEU A 341 9.60 -23.15 -14.30
C LEU A 341 10.97 -23.84 -14.16
N TYR A 342 11.82 -23.75 -15.19
CA TYR A 342 13.15 -24.34 -15.19
C TYR A 342 14.16 -23.49 -14.37
N THR A 343 14.15 -22.18 -14.51
CA THR A 343 15.12 -21.28 -13.84
C THR A 343 14.76 -21.00 -12.38
N LYS A 344 13.49 -21.07 -11.97
CA LYS A 344 13.03 -20.73 -10.62
C LYS A 344 13.77 -21.50 -9.52
N ASN A 345 14.12 -22.76 -9.75
CA ASN A 345 14.92 -23.54 -8.79
C ASN A 345 16.36 -23.04 -8.68
N ARG A 346 16.97 -22.65 -9.80
CA ARG A 346 18.33 -22.07 -9.84
C ARG A 346 18.34 -20.70 -9.16
N ASP A 347 17.35 -19.86 -9.43
CA ASP A 347 17.24 -18.52 -8.85
C ASP A 347 16.95 -18.57 -7.35
N ARG A 348 16.14 -19.54 -6.90
CA ARG A 348 15.96 -19.82 -5.46
C ARG A 348 17.26 -20.21 -4.77
N ARG A 349 18.08 -21.08 -5.40
CA ARG A 349 19.39 -21.46 -4.85
C ARG A 349 20.36 -20.27 -4.79
N ARG A 350 20.39 -19.45 -5.84
CA ARG A 350 21.18 -18.21 -5.88
C ARG A 350 20.75 -17.24 -4.79
N LEU A 351 19.45 -16.98 -4.66
CA LEU A 351 18.89 -16.11 -3.63
C LEU A 351 19.20 -16.64 -2.23
N LYS A 352 19.03 -17.95 -1.97
CA LYS A 352 19.40 -18.57 -0.69
C LYS A 352 20.88 -18.34 -0.36
N THR A 353 21.75 -18.52 -1.34
CA THR A 353 23.20 -18.32 -1.18
C THR A 353 23.52 -16.85 -0.92
N PHE A 354 22.87 -15.94 -1.65
CA PHE A 354 23.01 -14.50 -1.47
C PHE A 354 22.55 -14.06 -0.07
N VAL A 355 21.37 -14.48 0.38
CA VAL A 355 20.86 -14.17 1.72
C VAL A 355 21.80 -14.72 2.79
N LYS A 356 22.35 -15.92 2.61
CA LYS A 356 23.29 -16.50 3.58
C LYS A 356 24.59 -15.69 3.68
N ASN A 357 25.12 -15.22 2.54
CA ASN A 357 26.44 -14.62 2.46
C ASN A 357 26.45 -13.09 2.56
N THR A 358 25.30 -12.42 2.49
CA THR A 358 25.17 -10.97 2.59
C THR A 358 24.63 -10.58 3.96
N PRO A 359 25.46 -10.02 4.87
CA PRO A 359 25.01 -9.57 6.19
C PRO A 359 23.98 -8.44 6.13
N THR A 360 24.10 -7.53 5.16
CA THR A 360 23.21 -6.39 4.96
C THR A 360 21.99 -6.72 4.09
N PHE A 361 21.61 -8.00 4.00
CA PHE A 361 20.45 -8.38 3.20
C PHE A 361 19.18 -7.73 3.74
N ASP A 362 18.45 -7.04 2.88
CA ASP A 362 17.23 -6.32 3.25
C ASP A 362 16.02 -7.27 3.26
N TYR A 363 15.56 -7.58 4.47
CA TYR A 363 14.37 -8.38 4.74
C TYR A 363 13.06 -7.57 4.65
N GLY A 364 13.14 -6.26 4.46
CA GLY A 364 12.00 -5.35 4.49
C GLY A 364 11.11 -5.47 3.25
N ALA A 365 9.83 -5.16 3.45
CA ALA A 365 8.90 -4.95 2.35
C ALA A 365 9.04 -3.52 1.83
N THR A 366 8.98 -3.35 0.51
CA THR A 366 9.08 -2.04 -0.14
C THR A 366 7.73 -1.37 -0.35
N THR A 367 6.68 -2.17 -0.56
CA THR A 367 5.34 -1.68 -0.90
C THR A 367 4.27 -2.59 -0.32
N ASN A 368 3.03 -2.10 -0.31
CA ASN A 368 1.84 -2.91 -0.05
C ASN A 368 0.98 -3.08 -1.31
N ILE A 369 0.23 -4.18 -1.40
CA ILE A 369 -0.71 -4.50 -2.49
C ILE A 369 -1.71 -3.37 -2.75
N ARG A 370 -2.21 -2.74 -1.69
CA ARG A 370 -3.12 -1.61 -1.82
C ARG A 370 -2.43 -0.39 -2.45
N GLU A 371 -1.19 -0.14 -2.07
CA GLU A 371 -0.36 0.96 -2.56
C GLU A 371 0.03 0.80 -4.02
N ILE A 372 0.36 -0.42 -4.47
CA ILE A 372 0.59 -0.75 -5.89
C ILE A 372 -0.63 -0.39 -6.75
N ALA A 373 -1.83 -0.58 -6.18
CA ALA A 373 -3.09 -0.34 -6.85
C ALA A 373 -3.58 1.12 -6.75
N SER A 374 -2.96 1.92 -5.90
CA SER A 374 -3.31 3.33 -5.69
C SER A 374 -2.90 4.21 -6.87
N SER A 375 -3.69 5.25 -7.09
CA SER A 375 -3.47 6.35 -8.02
C SER A 375 -2.50 7.37 -7.42
N ASP A 376 -1.85 8.16 -8.25
CA ASP A 376 -1.09 9.35 -7.84
C ASP A 376 -2.00 10.57 -7.60
N LYS A 377 -3.25 10.53 -8.07
CA LYS A 377 -4.21 11.64 -8.03
C LYS A 377 -5.47 11.32 -7.25
N TYR A 378 -6.02 12.35 -6.59
CA TYR A 378 -7.38 12.34 -6.07
C TYR A 378 -8.40 12.30 -7.22
N ARG A 379 -9.57 11.72 -6.96
CA ARG A 379 -10.64 11.65 -7.95
C ARG A 379 -11.56 12.87 -7.90
N GLN A 380 -11.79 13.37 -6.71
CA GLN A 380 -12.72 14.47 -6.44
C GLN A 380 -12.06 15.48 -5.53
N TYR A 381 -12.36 16.75 -5.71
CA TYR A 381 -11.81 17.81 -4.85
C TYR A 381 -12.21 17.63 -3.38
N PHE A 382 -13.45 17.20 -3.10
CA PHE A 382 -13.91 16.92 -1.73
C PHE A 382 -13.14 15.81 -1.03
N GLN A 383 -12.50 14.89 -1.76
CA GLN A 383 -11.62 13.90 -1.16
C GLN A 383 -10.40 14.53 -0.48
N GLN A 384 -9.86 15.58 -1.10
CA GLN A 384 -8.75 16.34 -0.54
C GLN A 384 -9.21 17.18 0.66
N LEU A 385 -10.33 17.88 0.53
CA LEU A 385 -10.89 18.67 1.63
C LEU A 385 -11.25 17.84 2.86
N ASP A 386 -11.86 16.66 2.68
CA ASP A 386 -12.21 15.78 3.78
C ASP A 386 -10.96 15.24 4.47
N LYS A 387 -9.91 14.89 3.71
CA LYS A 387 -8.60 14.52 4.28
C LYS A 387 -8.06 15.64 5.15
N ASP A 388 -8.04 16.88 4.65
CA ASP A 388 -7.54 18.03 5.38
C ASP A 388 -8.36 18.30 6.65
N MET A 389 -9.68 18.15 6.57
CA MET A 389 -10.58 18.23 7.72
C MET A 389 -10.22 17.17 8.78
N TYR A 390 -10.05 15.91 8.39
CA TYR A 390 -9.69 14.83 9.33
C TYR A 390 -8.33 15.05 9.98
N ILE A 391 -7.33 15.53 9.23
CA ILE A 391 -6.02 15.89 9.80
C ILE A 391 -6.21 16.96 10.87
N LYS A 392 -6.88 18.07 10.55
CA LYS A 392 -7.09 19.18 11.50
C LYS A 392 -7.83 18.74 12.76
N LEU A 393 -8.85 17.90 12.60
CA LEU A 393 -9.66 17.43 13.73
C LEU A 393 -8.87 16.50 14.66
N VAL A 394 -8.13 15.54 14.09
CA VAL A 394 -7.33 14.61 14.90
C VAL A 394 -6.10 15.29 15.47
N GLU A 395 -5.40 16.12 14.70
CA GLU A 395 -4.22 16.88 15.15
C GLU A 395 -4.58 17.76 16.34
N ARG A 396 -5.65 18.54 16.24
CA ARG A 396 -6.13 19.37 17.35
C ARG A 396 -6.42 18.54 18.59
N ASN A 397 -7.14 17.43 18.45
CA ASN A 397 -7.48 16.58 19.58
C ASN A 397 -6.25 15.88 20.20
N ILE A 398 -5.26 15.49 19.40
CA ILE A 398 -3.99 14.97 19.91
C ILE A 398 -3.30 16.03 20.75
N LEU A 399 -3.16 17.26 20.25
CA LEU A 399 -2.50 18.36 20.97
C LEU A 399 -3.26 18.72 22.26
N ASP A 400 -4.58 18.85 22.21
CA ASP A 400 -5.43 19.10 23.39
C ASP A 400 -5.32 17.96 24.42
N SER A 401 -5.19 16.72 23.94
CA SER A 401 -5.02 15.54 24.80
C SER A 401 -3.64 15.49 25.46
N ILE A 402 -2.58 15.88 24.75
CA ILE A 402 -1.23 16.03 25.32
C ILE A 402 -1.25 17.10 26.41
N ILE A 403 -1.84 18.27 26.12
CA ILE A 403 -1.94 19.39 27.06
C ILE A 403 -2.69 18.96 28.33
N SER A 404 -3.90 18.41 28.17
CA SER A 404 -4.71 17.99 29.32
C SER A 404 -4.05 16.89 30.15
N PHE A 405 -3.34 15.96 29.51
CA PHE A 405 -2.59 14.91 30.21
C PHE A 405 -1.45 15.50 31.05
N LEU A 406 -0.61 16.34 30.44
CA LEU A 406 0.54 16.95 31.12
C LEU A 406 0.09 17.91 32.23
N ASP A 407 -0.96 18.71 32.00
CA ASP A 407 -1.58 19.57 33.00
C ASP A 407 -2.09 18.74 34.20
N SER A 408 -2.67 17.54 33.96
CA SER A 408 -3.13 16.65 35.04
C SER A 408 -2.00 16.07 35.91
N LYS A 409 -0.76 16.11 35.40
CA LYS A 409 0.46 15.66 36.08
C LYS A 409 1.23 16.83 36.72
N GLY A 410 0.69 18.04 36.71
CA GLY A 410 1.33 19.24 37.27
C GLY A 410 2.52 19.76 36.44
N ILE A 411 2.58 19.43 35.15
CA ILE A 411 3.65 19.87 34.23
C ILE A 411 3.20 21.15 33.52
N ASP A 412 4.11 22.12 33.38
CA ASP A 412 3.84 23.36 32.66
C ASP A 412 3.77 23.14 31.14
N THR A 413 2.60 23.44 30.57
CA THR A 413 2.30 23.32 29.13
C THR A 413 2.20 24.66 28.41
N SER A 414 2.57 25.78 29.04
CA SER A 414 2.43 27.13 28.47
C SER A 414 3.10 27.25 27.10
N ASP A 415 4.34 26.77 26.98
CA ASP A 415 5.09 26.76 25.71
C ASP A 415 4.39 25.93 24.61
N LEU A 416 3.71 24.83 24.99
CA LEU A 416 2.97 24.00 24.05
C LEU A 416 1.70 24.70 23.57
N LYS A 417 0.97 25.37 24.46
CA LYS A 417 -0.24 26.14 24.13
C LYS A 417 0.07 27.23 23.11
N ASP A 418 1.18 27.94 23.27
CA ASP A 418 1.63 28.94 22.30
C ASP A 418 1.99 28.32 20.95
N ARG A 419 2.76 27.23 20.96
CA ARG A 419 3.17 26.51 19.73
C ARG A 419 2.01 25.83 19.01
N GLN A 420 0.96 25.42 19.71
CA GLN A 420 -0.21 24.75 19.13
C GLN A 420 -0.81 25.58 17.99
N THR A 421 -0.91 26.91 18.18
CA THR A 421 -1.44 27.81 17.14
C THR A 421 -0.61 27.77 15.86
N THR A 422 0.72 27.74 16.00
CA THR A 422 1.66 27.67 14.87
C THR A 422 1.55 26.33 14.15
N ILE A 423 1.44 25.22 14.89
CA ILE A 423 1.28 23.88 14.31
C ILE A 423 -0.04 23.78 13.54
N LEU A 424 -1.16 24.19 14.15
CA LEU A 424 -2.48 24.11 13.53
C LEU A 424 -2.60 25.01 12.28
N ASN A 425 -1.89 26.15 12.26
CA ASN A 425 -1.91 27.07 11.12
C ASN A 425 -0.98 26.62 9.98
N ASN A 426 0.18 26.03 10.30
CA ASN A 426 1.19 25.68 9.30
C ASN A 426 1.14 24.21 8.83
N GLY A 427 0.49 23.31 9.59
CA GLY A 427 0.46 21.87 9.33
C GLY A 427 -0.15 21.44 7.99
N VAL A 428 -0.90 22.33 7.32
CA VAL A 428 -1.59 22.03 6.04
C VAL A 428 -0.94 22.68 4.82
N MET A 429 -0.01 23.64 4.97
CA MET A 429 0.54 24.39 3.82
C MET A 429 1.62 23.64 3.01
N ILE A 430 2.12 22.49 3.46
CA ILE A 430 3.16 21.73 2.71
C ILE A 430 2.55 20.74 1.68
N SER A 431 1.25 20.48 1.73
CA SER A 431 0.58 19.48 0.86
C SER A 431 0.19 19.96 -0.55
N GLY A 432 0.49 21.21 -0.93
CA GLY A 432 0.08 21.79 -2.21
C GLY A 432 1.17 21.94 -3.27
N GLY A 433 2.44 21.74 -2.91
CA GLY A 433 3.56 21.82 -3.83
C GLY A 433 4.64 20.87 -3.35
N ALA A 434 4.99 19.89 -4.20
CA ALA A 434 6.14 19.04 -3.96
C ALA A 434 7.36 19.94 -3.73
N LEU A 435 7.80 20.05 -2.48
CA LEU A 435 9.18 20.43 -2.19
C LEU A 435 10.04 19.26 -2.68
N ASN A 436 10.30 19.25 -3.98
CA ASN A 436 11.39 18.49 -4.54
C ASN A 436 12.65 19.00 -3.85
N ALA A 437 13.18 18.23 -2.90
CA ALA A 437 14.45 18.48 -2.21
C ALA A 437 15.67 18.63 -3.17
N LYS A 438 15.45 18.51 -4.49
CA LYS A 438 16.44 18.76 -5.54
C LYS A 438 16.76 20.24 -5.78
N ASN A 439 16.01 21.18 -5.21
CA ASN A 439 16.18 22.62 -5.47
C ASN A 439 16.51 23.46 -4.22
N VAL A 440 16.85 22.83 -3.10
CA VAL A 440 17.22 23.58 -1.88
C VAL A 440 18.74 23.66 -1.78
N ALA A 441 19.27 24.84 -2.07
CA ALA A 441 20.66 25.23 -1.85
C ALA A 441 20.69 26.19 -0.65
N VAL A 442 21.38 25.82 0.43
CA VAL A 442 21.54 26.66 1.64
C VAL A 442 23.03 26.93 1.84
N GLY A 443 23.41 28.21 1.78
CA GLY A 443 24.78 28.71 1.89
C GLY A 443 24.96 29.96 1.02
N THR A 444 25.87 30.85 1.40
CA THR A 444 26.05 32.19 0.80
C THR A 444 26.44 32.19 -0.68
N GLU A 445 26.71 31.03 -1.30
CA GLU A 445 27.07 30.92 -2.73
C GLU A 445 26.49 29.68 -3.45
N ALA A 446 25.46 29.02 -2.91
CA ALA A 446 24.96 27.78 -3.50
C ALA A 446 24.03 28.05 -4.71
N LYS A 447 24.38 27.52 -5.90
CA LYS A 447 23.53 27.56 -7.11
C LYS A 447 22.87 26.20 -7.36
N ALA A 448 21.54 26.19 -7.49
CA ALA A 448 20.78 25.01 -7.91
C ALA A 448 20.72 24.92 -9.45
N SER A 449 21.05 23.76 -10.02
CA SER A 449 20.99 23.48 -11.45
C SER A 449 19.81 22.54 -11.76
N SER A 450 18.80 23.02 -12.48
CA SER A 450 17.72 22.19 -13.02
C SER A 450 18.17 21.51 -14.32
N GLY A 451 18.42 20.20 -14.25
CA GLY A 451 18.78 19.40 -15.41
C GLY A 451 17.58 19.08 -16.33
N PHE A 452 17.73 19.45 -17.60
CA PHE A 452 17.06 18.95 -18.81
C PHE A 452 15.72 19.57 -19.25
N SER A 453 15.82 20.60 -20.08
CA SER A 453 14.82 20.99 -21.09
C SER A 453 15.28 20.50 -22.48
N LEU A 454 14.44 19.71 -23.16
CA LEU A 454 14.65 19.28 -24.54
C LEU A 454 14.60 20.50 -25.49
N PRO A 455 15.49 20.63 -26.49
CA PRO A 455 15.41 21.71 -27.48
C PRO A 455 14.21 21.50 -28.40
N ASN A 456 13.41 22.57 -28.57
CA ASN A 456 12.32 22.64 -29.54
C ASN A 456 12.80 22.35 -30.96
N LEU A 457 12.03 21.52 -31.67
CA LEU A 457 12.14 21.29 -33.10
C LEU A 457 11.94 22.62 -33.86
N THR A 458 12.98 23.04 -34.57
CA THR A 458 12.93 24.12 -35.58
C THR A 458 12.01 23.72 -36.73
N GLN A 459 10.91 24.46 -36.92
CA GLN A 459 10.25 24.57 -38.23
C GLN A 459 11.09 25.47 -39.13
N PRO A 460 11.30 25.13 -40.42
CA PRO A 460 12.01 26.00 -41.34
C PRO A 460 11.12 27.18 -41.79
N GLN A 461 11.67 28.38 -41.65
CA GLN A 461 11.12 29.61 -42.23
C GLN A 461 11.21 29.54 -43.77
N SER A 462 10.07 29.72 -44.44
CA SER A 462 10.02 30.11 -45.84
C SER A 462 10.36 31.60 -45.95
N GLN A 463 11.44 31.93 -46.66
CA GLN A 463 11.66 33.27 -47.18
C GLN A 463 11.06 33.39 -48.59
N PRO A 464 10.51 34.55 -48.97
CA PRO A 464 9.99 34.79 -50.30
C PRO A 464 11.09 35.30 -51.23
N LYS A 465 10.95 35.09 -52.53
CA LYS A 465 11.39 36.02 -53.58
C LYS A 465 10.79 35.63 -54.93
N THR A 466 10.10 36.62 -55.52
CA THR A 466 9.84 36.88 -56.95
C THR A 466 9.34 35.75 -57.83
#